data_AF-A0A8I3A6Z2-F1
#
_entry.id   AF-A0A8I3A6Z2-F1
#
_cell.length_a   1.000
_cell.length_b   1.000
_cell.length_c   1.000
_cell.angle_alpha   90.00
_cell.angle_beta   90.00
_cell.angle_gamma   90.00
#
_symmetry.space_group_name_H-M   'P 1'
#
loop_
_entity.id
_entity.type
_entity.pdbx_description
1 polymer ?
#
loop_
_entity_poly.entity_id
_entity_poly.type
_entity_poly.pdbx_seq_one_letter_code
_entity_poly.pdbx_strand_id
1 'polypeptide(L)'
;MNVQTPAPERDYMAIADHALYAIGNLRTAALISLDGSVESYCIPNFDSPSVFARILDKNKGGHFSIAPTVPFATKQNYLPSSNVLQTKFLNDKGVVSVTDFLPRQENGDTKRPLLFWLIRRVEVVRGSIPLRVECAPAFNYARDKHTTEIVVDDSVLSHTQNKAVFESPNLKVDLRYVAESTIDNVPIPEVNLDLLDLSSKGHLGPATYCNFSLEEGQRVTFVFRICPKEGFRAPIKATQAHADELGVPLEKVIKGVAKLRPDDDPTLTKELLDHLFVSTNKYWSSWIRGSTYQGSWKEAVHRSALALKLLIYEPTGAVVASPTFSLPEYIGGTRNWDYRASWIRDSSFTLYALIRLGFTHEANAYLDFIFERLRNKNPDGSLQIMYTIHGERVSARSNAYIY
;
A
#
# COMPACT_ATOMS: atom_id res chain seq x y z
N MET A 1 26.53 -12.28 0.63
CA MET A 1 25.10 -11.99 0.86
C MET A 1 24.78 -12.45 2.28
N ASN A 2 24.22 -11.59 3.13
CA ASN A 2 23.84 -11.99 4.48
C ASN A 2 22.61 -12.90 4.37
N VAL A 3 22.78 -14.18 4.64
CA VAL A 3 21.69 -15.16 4.64
C VAL A 3 20.87 -14.94 5.91
N GLN A 4 19.60 -14.60 5.76
CA GLN A 4 18.64 -14.49 6.85
C GLN A 4 18.03 -15.87 7.09
N THR A 5 18.08 -16.32 8.34
CA THR A 5 17.35 -17.52 8.78
C THR A 5 16.01 -17.07 9.32
N PRO A 6 14.87 -17.57 8.81
CA PRO A 6 13.56 -17.20 9.34
C PRO A 6 13.47 -17.61 10.81
N ALA A 7 13.49 -16.62 11.70
CA ALA A 7 13.40 -16.81 13.15
C ALA A 7 11.93 -16.74 13.60
N PRO A 8 11.54 -17.50 14.64
CA PRO A 8 10.19 -17.43 15.20
C PRO A 8 9.89 -16.09 15.87
N GLU A 9 10.93 -15.38 16.33
CA GLU A 9 10.84 -14.02 16.86
C GLU A 9 11.75 -13.08 16.06
N ARG A 10 11.16 -11.99 15.59
CA ARG A 10 11.85 -10.95 14.82
C ARG A 10 12.17 -9.78 15.74
N ASP A 11 13.42 -9.34 15.74
CA ASP A 11 13.83 -8.12 16.45
C ASP A 11 13.66 -6.87 15.56
N TYR A 12 13.89 -5.69 16.14
CA TYR A 12 13.89 -4.44 15.36
C TYR A 12 14.96 -4.48 14.27
N MET A 13 14.60 -4.02 13.08
CA MET A 13 15.55 -3.86 11.98
C MET A 13 16.10 -2.45 11.93
N ALA A 14 17.31 -2.29 11.38
CA ALA A 14 17.90 -0.98 11.21
C ALA A 14 17.04 -0.14 10.26
N ILE A 15 16.97 1.19 10.50
CA ILE A 15 16.19 2.10 9.65
C ILE A 15 16.64 2.02 8.18
N ALA A 16 17.92 1.77 7.93
CA ALA A 16 18.48 1.60 6.58
C ALA A 16 17.98 0.34 5.85
N ASP A 17 17.49 -0.67 6.58
CA ASP A 17 16.93 -1.92 6.04
C ASP A 17 15.44 -1.81 5.72
N HIS A 18 14.94 -0.58 5.70
CA HIS A 18 13.60 -0.25 5.25
C HIS A 18 13.71 0.50 3.93
N ALA A 19 13.04 -0.01 2.89
CA ALA A 19 12.78 0.78 1.70
C ALA A 19 11.72 1.83 2.04
N LEU A 20 12.21 3.02 2.41
CA LEU A 20 11.40 4.23 2.47
C LEU A 20 10.81 4.52 1.09
N TYR A 21 9.52 4.87 1.03
CA TYR A 21 8.80 5.25 -0.20
C TYR A 21 8.47 4.08 -1.14
N ALA A 22 8.14 2.91 -0.61
CA ALA A 22 7.92 1.73 -1.43
C ALA A 22 6.83 1.96 -2.48
N ILE A 23 5.77 2.68 -2.08
CA ILE A 23 4.55 2.78 -2.86
C ILE A 23 3.70 3.92 -2.33
N GLY A 24 3.22 4.81 -3.20
CA GLY A 24 2.12 5.71 -2.84
C GLY A 24 1.31 6.06 -4.07
N ASN A 25 0.05 6.41 -3.87
CA ASN A 25 -0.85 6.90 -4.92
C ASN A 25 -1.07 8.42 -4.83
N LEU A 26 -0.13 9.14 -4.19
CA LEU A 26 -0.23 10.56 -3.84
C LEU A 26 -1.33 10.89 -2.82
N ARG A 27 -1.82 9.88 -2.09
CA ARG A 27 -2.74 10.05 -0.94
C ARG A 27 -2.24 9.37 0.32
N THR A 28 -1.64 8.19 0.15
CA THR A 28 -0.98 7.45 1.22
C THR A 28 0.34 6.86 0.71
N ALA A 29 1.18 6.40 1.64
CA ALA A 29 2.34 5.58 1.36
C ALA A 29 2.53 4.46 2.38
N ALA A 30 3.23 3.41 1.97
CA ALA A 30 3.63 2.29 2.82
C ALA A 30 5.16 2.22 2.98
N LEU A 31 5.61 1.79 4.16
CA LEU A 31 7.00 1.45 4.45
C LEU A 31 7.17 -0.07 4.42
N ILE A 32 8.08 -0.55 3.58
CA ILE A 32 8.35 -1.98 3.40
C ILE A 32 9.79 -2.25 3.76
N SER A 33 10.00 -3.35 4.47
CA SER A 33 11.30 -3.71 5.00
C SER A 33 11.93 -4.87 4.21
N LEU A 34 13.24 -5.11 4.39
CA LEU A 34 13.99 -6.09 3.58
C LEU A 34 13.54 -7.55 3.77
N ASP A 35 12.79 -7.87 4.82
CA ASP A 35 12.22 -9.21 5.01
C ASP A 35 10.81 -9.34 4.40
N GLY A 36 10.35 -8.34 3.64
CA GLY A 36 9.04 -8.37 2.98
C GLY A 36 7.88 -8.03 3.91
N SER A 37 8.12 -7.36 5.03
CA SER A 37 7.08 -6.89 5.94
C SER A 37 6.72 -5.42 5.70
N VAL A 38 5.42 -5.11 5.69
CA VAL A 38 4.89 -3.73 5.69
C VAL A 38 4.88 -3.25 7.14
N GLU A 39 5.72 -2.27 7.46
CA GLU A 39 5.96 -1.78 8.83
C GLU A 39 5.12 -0.56 9.20
N SER A 40 4.81 0.29 8.22
CA SER A 40 4.03 1.50 8.42
C SER A 40 3.07 1.69 7.26
N TYR A 41 1.80 1.87 7.55
CA TYR A 41 0.76 2.15 6.55
C TYR A 41 -0.43 2.86 7.19
N CYS A 42 -0.83 3.98 6.61
CA CYS A 42 -2.02 4.75 7.00
C CYS A 42 -3.02 4.72 5.84
N ILE A 43 -4.32 4.65 6.11
CA ILE A 43 -5.34 4.58 5.06
C ILE A 43 -6.61 5.30 5.53
N PRO A 44 -7.30 6.09 4.68
CA PRO A 44 -7.05 6.34 3.25
C PRO A 44 -5.99 7.41 2.93
N ASN A 45 -5.71 8.34 3.84
CA ASN A 45 -4.81 9.48 3.59
C ASN A 45 -3.59 9.44 4.53
N PHE A 46 -2.60 10.31 4.27
CA PHE A 46 -1.40 10.42 5.11
C PHE A 46 -1.73 10.69 6.59
N ASP A 47 -2.64 11.61 6.87
CA ASP A 47 -3.03 11.99 8.24
C ASP A 47 -3.99 11.00 8.93
N SER A 48 -4.42 9.95 8.22
CA SER A 48 -5.33 8.95 8.77
C SER A 48 -4.65 8.11 9.85
N PRO A 49 -5.42 7.47 10.76
CA PRO A 49 -4.85 6.55 11.74
C PRO A 49 -4.09 5.40 11.07
N SER A 50 -3.02 4.94 11.71
CA SER A 50 -2.22 3.83 11.20
C SER A 50 -3.00 2.51 11.30
N VAL A 51 -2.78 1.65 10.30
CA VAL A 51 -3.22 0.24 10.29
C VAL A 51 -2.03 -0.69 10.55
N PHE A 52 -0.84 -0.28 10.12
CA PHE A 52 0.43 -0.92 10.46
C PHE A 52 1.38 0.14 11.01
N ALA A 53 2.06 -0.19 12.10
CA ALA A 53 2.97 0.65 12.88
C ALA A 53 4.04 -0.18 13.59
N ARG A 54 4.46 -1.32 13.02
CA ARG A 54 5.46 -2.23 13.58
C ARG A 54 6.83 -1.60 13.83
N ILE A 55 7.15 -0.52 13.11
CA ILE A 55 8.36 0.27 13.37
C ILE A 55 8.36 0.93 14.77
N LEU A 56 7.18 1.22 15.36
CA LEU A 56 7.06 1.71 16.74
C LEU A 56 7.18 0.55 17.74
N ASP A 57 6.38 -0.49 17.52
CA ASP A 57 6.31 -1.65 18.40
C ASP A 57 6.35 -2.92 17.55
N LYS A 58 7.46 -3.65 17.64
CA LYS A 58 7.70 -4.86 16.85
C LYS A 58 6.64 -5.96 17.05
N ASN A 59 5.92 -5.90 18.17
CA ASN A 59 4.92 -6.88 18.59
C ASN A 59 3.50 -6.37 18.40
N LYS A 60 3.16 -5.18 18.90
CA LYS A 60 1.79 -4.65 18.90
C LYS A 60 1.43 -3.87 17.64
N GLY A 61 2.43 -3.33 16.96
CA GLY A 61 2.25 -2.34 15.90
C GLY A 61 1.57 -2.89 14.64
N GLY A 62 1.41 -4.20 14.51
CA GLY A 62 0.77 -4.83 13.36
C GLY A 62 1.59 -4.77 12.07
N HIS A 63 1.44 -5.80 11.23
CA HIS A 63 2.20 -5.96 10.00
C HIS A 63 1.43 -6.69 8.92
N PHE A 64 1.92 -6.54 7.70
CA PHE A 64 1.62 -7.47 6.62
C PHE A 64 2.94 -8.03 6.09
N SER A 65 3.27 -9.29 6.37
CA SER A 65 4.53 -9.92 5.95
C SER A 65 4.33 -11.02 4.94
N ILE A 66 5.21 -11.08 3.94
CA ILE A 66 5.32 -12.16 2.97
C ILE A 66 6.79 -12.55 2.93
N ALA A 67 7.12 -13.72 3.48
CA ALA A 67 8.50 -14.18 3.57
C ALA A 67 8.62 -15.71 3.35
N PRO A 68 9.74 -16.19 2.80
CA PRO A 68 10.02 -17.62 2.77
C PRO A 68 10.22 -18.21 4.18
N THR A 69 9.80 -19.46 4.37
CA THR A 69 10.03 -20.22 5.63
C THR A 69 11.39 -20.94 5.66
N VAL A 70 12.20 -20.75 4.62
CA VAL A 70 13.54 -21.31 4.44
C VAL A 70 14.58 -20.20 4.48
N PRO A 71 15.87 -20.47 4.79
CA PRO A 71 16.91 -19.45 4.74
C PRO A 71 16.99 -18.77 3.36
N PHE A 72 17.12 -17.44 3.36
CA PHE A 72 17.13 -16.66 2.12
C PHE A 72 18.11 -15.50 2.19
N ALA A 73 18.56 -15.04 1.04
CA ALA A 73 19.20 -13.74 0.87
C ALA A 73 18.21 -12.78 0.20
N THR A 74 18.10 -11.56 0.70
CA THR A 74 17.23 -10.54 0.11
C THR A 74 18.00 -9.63 -0.85
N LYS A 75 17.38 -9.29 -1.98
CA LYS A 75 17.69 -8.09 -2.76
C LYS A 75 16.42 -7.29 -2.97
N GLN A 76 16.49 -5.98 -2.74
CA GLN A 76 15.36 -5.10 -2.91
C GLN A 76 15.73 -3.96 -3.86
N ASN A 77 14.83 -3.65 -4.80
CA ASN A 77 15.03 -2.62 -5.80
C ASN A 77 13.69 -2.04 -6.25
N TYR A 78 13.68 -0.77 -6.62
CA TYR A 78 12.56 -0.20 -7.36
C TYR A 78 12.62 -0.66 -8.81
N LEU A 79 11.45 -0.79 -9.45
CA LEU A 79 11.40 -0.93 -10.89
C LEU A 79 11.91 0.36 -11.56
N PRO A 80 12.53 0.27 -12.75
CA PRO A 80 13.11 1.42 -13.41
C PRO A 80 12.12 2.56 -13.60
N SER A 81 12.51 3.77 -13.20
CA SER A 81 11.70 4.99 -13.37
C SER A 81 10.31 4.91 -12.71
N SER A 82 10.12 4.12 -11.65
CA SER A 82 8.86 4.06 -10.94
C SER A 82 8.96 3.91 -9.42
N ASN A 83 7.82 4.04 -8.75
CA ASN A 83 7.61 3.79 -7.31
C ASN A 83 6.95 2.43 -7.09
N VAL A 84 7.36 1.43 -7.87
CA VAL A 84 6.96 0.04 -7.66
C VAL A 84 8.15 -0.68 -7.05
N LEU A 85 7.95 -1.28 -5.89
CA LEU A 85 9.02 -1.98 -5.16
C LEU A 85 9.03 -3.45 -5.55
N GLN A 86 10.22 -3.99 -5.79
CA GLN A 86 10.46 -5.41 -6.00
C GLN A 86 11.44 -5.92 -4.95
N THR A 87 11.01 -6.91 -4.17
CA THR A 87 11.82 -7.62 -3.17
C THR A 87 12.00 -9.05 -3.63
N LYS A 88 13.24 -9.46 -3.90
CA LYS A 88 13.60 -10.81 -4.31
C LYS A 88 14.23 -11.56 -3.15
N PHE A 89 13.69 -12.74 -2.85
CA PHE A 89 14.29 -13.68 -1.92
C PHE A 89 14.97 -14.80 -2.70
N LEU A 90 16.27 -14.97 -2.47
CA LEU A 90 17.12 -15.94 -3.14
C LEU A 90 17.46 -17.08 -2.16
N ASN A 91 17.26 -18.31 -2.59
CA ASN A 91 17.68 -19.52 -1.91
C ASN A 91 18.25 -20.51 -2.95
N ASP A 92 19.01 -21.51 -2.52
CA ASP A 92 19.53 -22.58 -3.37
C ASP A 92 18.41 -23.36 -4.08
N LYS A 93 17.23 -23.42 -3.45
CA LYS A 93 16.03 -24.08 -3.98
C LYS A 93 15.25 -23.26 -5.02
N GLY A 94 15.50 -21.94 -5.11
CA GLY A 94 14.73 -21.10 -6.02
C GLY A 94 14.84 -19.59 -5.77
N VAL A 95 14.10 -18.83 -6.57
CA VAL A 95 13.97 -17.37 -6.42
C VAL A 95 12.49 -16.98 -6.43
N VAL A 96 12.05 -16.28 -5.40
CA VAL A 96 10.71 -15.67 -5.33
C VAL A 96 10.86 -14.15 -5.40
N SER A 97 9.93 -13.51 -6.10
CA SER A 97 9.82 -12.06 -6.23
C SER A 97 8.49 -11.59 -5.66
N VAL A 98 8.55 -10.66 -4.71
CA VAL A 98 7.41 -9.91 -4.19
C VAL A 98 7.44 -8.52 -4.81
N THR A 99 6.38 -8.16 -5.53
CA THR A 99 6.20 -6.85 -6.15
C THR A 99 5.06 -6.13 -5.46
N ASP A 100 5.36 -5.00 -4.85
CA ASP A 100 4.39 -4.24 -4.07
C ASP A 100 4.08 -2.91 -4.78
N PHE A 101 2.79 -2.59 -4.95
CA PHE A 101 2.36 -1.30 -5.49
C PHE A 101 0.94 -0.85 -5.02
N LEU A 102 0.61 0.43 -5.24
CA LEU A 102 -0.64 1.09 -4.92
C LEU A 102 -1.13 1.59 -6.27
N PRO A 103 -2.32 1.17 -6.71
CA PRO A 103 -2.79 1.50 -8.04
C PRO A 103 -2.84 3.00 -8.29
N ARG A 104 -2.33 3.39 -9.45
CA ARG A 104 -2.44 4.74 -9.97
C ARG A 104 -2.91 4.71 -11.42
N GLN A 105 -3.96 5.47 -11.70
CA GLN A 105 -4.49 5.63 -13.05
C GLN A 105 -3.68 6.66 -13.83
N GLU A 106 -3.74 6.57 -15.16
CA GLU A 106 -3.10 7.55 -16.03
C GLU A 106 -3.83 8.91 -15.95
N ASN A 107 -3.07 10.00 -16.14
CA ASN A 107 -3.62 11.35 -16.16
C ASN A 107 -4.69 11.47 -17.24
N GLY A 108 -5.95 11.65 -16.85
CA GLY A 108 -7.07 11.93 -17.77
C GLY A 108 -8.40 11.27 -17.42
N ASP A 109 -8.41 10.19 -16.63
CA ASP A 109 -9.64 9.46 -16.29
C ASP A 109 -10.13 9.83 -14.87
N THR A 110 -10.52 11.09 -14.67
CA THR A 110 -11.08 11.60 -13.40
C THR A 110 -12.43 10.98 -13.03
N LYS A 111 -12.99 10.13 -13.90
CA LYS A 111 -14.31 9.51 -13.73
C LYS A 111 -14.28 8.25 -12.86
N ARG A 112 -13.15 7.54 -12.78
CA ARG A 112 -13.05 6.31 -11.99
C ARG A 112 -12.54 6.63 -10.57
N PRO A 113 -13.16 6.07 -9.52
CA PRO A 113 -12.68 6.27 -8.16
C PRO A 113 -11.28 5.70 -8.01
N LEU A 114 -10.44 6.40 -7.25
CA LEU A 114 -9.13 5.89 -6.87
C LEU A 114 -9.33 4.75 -5.86
N LEU A 115 -8.64 3.64 -6.13
CA LEU A 115 -8.72 2.44 -5.32
C LEU A 115 -7.66 2.50 -4.21
N PHE A 116 -8.09 2.52 -2.95
CA PHE A 116 -7.20 2.51 -1.78
C PHE A 116 -6.70 1.08 -1.49
N TRP A 117 -5.94 0.53 -2.43
CA TRP A 117 -5.56 -0.88 -2.43
C TRP A 117 -4.04 -1.03 -2.31
N LEU A 118 -3.59 -1.75 -1.29
CA LEU A 118 -2.22 -2.24 -1.21
C LEU A 118 -2.16 -3.59 -1.94
N ILE A 119 -1.52 -3.61 -3.10
CA ILE A 119 -1.38 -4.82 -3.93
C ILE A 119 0.02 -5.39 -3.73
N ARG A 120 0.09 -6.67 -3.37
CA ARG A 120 1.32 -7.42 -3.15
C ARG A 120 1.29 -8.68 -4.00
N ARG A 121 2.10 -8.70 -5.05
CA ARG A 121 2.18 -9.79 -6.03
C ARG A 121 3.38 -10.66 -5.73
N VAL A 122 3.15 -11.94 -5.49
CA VAL A 122 4.19 -12.94 -5.21
C VAL A 122 4.30 -13.89 -6.39
N GLU A 123 5.49 -14.03 -6.94
CA GLU A 123 5.77 -14.87 -8.10
C GLU A 123 7.07 -15.65 -7.90
N VAL A 124 7.06 -16.94 -8.23
CA VAL A 124 8.28 -17.76 -8.22
C VAL A 124 8.88 -17.77 -9.62
N VAL A 125 10.07 -17.18 -9.72
CA VAL A 125 10.82 -17.05 -10.98
C VAL A 125 11.53 -18.36 -11.32
N ARG A 126 11.94 -19.13 -10.30
CA ARG A 126 12.63 -20.40 -10.48
C ARG A 126 12.46 -21.29 -9.25
N GLY A 127 12.25 -22.59 -9.47
CA GLY A 127 12.24 -23.60 -8.42
C GLY A 127 10.94 -23.64 -7.61
N SER A 128 11.01 -24.11 -6.36
CA SER A 128 9.86 -24.20 -5.46
C SER A 128 10.23 -23.68 -4.08
N ILE A 129 9.42 -22.76 -3.55
CA ILE A 129 9.68 -22.08 -2.28
C ILE A 129 8.44 -22.11 -1.39
N PRO A 130 8.56 -22.60 -0.14
CA PRO A 130 7.51 -22.46 0.86
C PRO A 130 7.50 -21.03 1.42
N LEU A 131 6.31 -20.44 1.46
CA LEU A 131 6.07 -19.06 1.86
C LEU A 131 5.08 -19.02 3.02
N ARG A 132 5.26 -18.04 3.90
CA ARG A 132 4.32 -17.68 4.94
C ARG A 132 3.89 -16.23 4.75
N VAL A 133 2.58 -16.04 4.73
CA VAL A 133 1.96 -14.72 4.66
C VAL A 133 1.22 -14.49 5.96
N GLU A 134 1.47 -13.36 6.61
CA GLU A 134 0.75 -12.94 7.82
C GLU A 134 0.20 -11.54 7.61
N CYS A 135 -1.10 -11.37 7.84
CA CYS A 135 -1.75 -10.08 7.83
C CYS A 135 -2.35 -9.82 9.22
N ALA A 136 -1.70 -8.94 9.97
CA ALA A 136 -2.02 -8.60 11.33
C ALA A 136 -2.23 -7.09 11.46
N PRO A 137 -3.40 -6.55 11.07
CA PRO A 137 -3.68 -5.12 11.23
C PRO A 137 -3.78 -4.75 12.71
N ALA A 138 -3.31 -3.55 13.04
CA ALA A 138 -3.40 -2.94 14.36
C ALA A 138 -3.93 -1.50 14.21
N PHE A 139 -5.24 -1.35 14.38
CA PHE A 139 -5.94 -0.10 14.10
C PHE A 139 -5.59 1.00 15.09
N ASN A 140 -5.53 2.23 14.60
CA ASN A 140 -5.35 3.44 15.39
C ASN A 140 -4.11 3.36 16.30
N TYR A 141 -2.96 3.03 15.71
CA TYR A 141 -1.69 2.85 16.45
C TYR A 141 -1.78 1.76 17.52
N ALA A 142 -2.43 0.64 17.19
CA ALA A 142 -2.68 -0.48 18.10
C ALA A 142 -3.52 -0.14 19.34
N ARG A 143 -4.36 0.90 19.28
CA ARG A 143 -5.25 1.33 20.38
C ARG A 143 -6.65 0.75 20.29
N ASP A 144 -7.13 0.49 19.08
CA ASP A 144 -8.48 0.02 18.84
C ASP A 144 -8.52 -1.51 18.76
N LYS A 145 -9.54 -2.11 19.37
CA LYS A 145 -9.86 -3.53 19.19
C LYS A 145 -10.50 -3.76 17.83
N HIS A 146 -10.28 -4.94 17.26
CA HIS A 146 -10.92 -5.35 16.02
C HIS A 146 -11.35 -6.81 16.05
N THR A 147 -12.31 -7.14 15.19
CA THR A 147 -12.73 -8.52 14.90
C THR A 147 -12.20 -8.95 13.55
N THR A 148 -11.99 -10.26 13.38
CA THR A 148 -11.55 -10.85 12.12
C THR A 148 -12.42 -12.03 11.77
N GLU A 149 -12.99 -11.99 10.57
CA GLU A 149 -13.85 -13.04 10.03
C GLU A 149 -13.32 -13.50 8.68
N ILE A 150 -13.30 -14.82 8.48
CA ILE A 150 -13.01 -15.41 7.18
C ILE A 150 -14.35 -15.73 6.52
N VAL A 151 -14.65 -15.04 5.43
CA VAL A 151 -15.93 -15.14 4.72
C VAL A 151 -15.68 -15.52 3.27
N VAL A 152 -16.70 -16.07 2.61
CA VAL A 152 -16.61 -16.37 1.18
C VAL A 152 -16.43 -15.07 0.39
N ASP A 153 -15.45 -15.07 -0.51
CA ASP A 153 -15.20 -13.95 -1.41
C ASP A 153 -16.22 -13.94 -2.55
N ASP A 154 -16.76 -12.77 -2.82
CA ASP A 154 -17.77 -12.48 -3.82
C ASP A 154 -17.20 -11.71 -5.03
N SER A 155 -15.93 -11.28 -4.96
CA SER A 155 -15.26 -10.54 -6.04
C SER A 155 -14.54 -11.39 -7.06
N VAL A 156 -14.29 -12.67 -6.76
CA VAL A 156 -13.78 -13.63 -7.73
C VAL A 156 -14.93 -14.50 -8.19
N LEU A 157 -15.36 -14.32 -9.44
CA LEU A 157 -16.53 -14.99 -10.00
C LEU A 157 -16.20 -16.35 -10.62
N SER A 158 -14.92 -16.65 -10.85
CA SER A 158 -14.47 -17.88 -11.52
C SER A 158 -14.50 -19.11 -10.63
N HIS A 159 -14.28 -18.96 -9.33
CA HIS A 159 -14.30 -20.06 -8.36
C HIS A 159 -14.63 -19.55 -6.95
N THR A 160 -14.98 -20.46 -6.07
CA THR A 160 -15.21 -20.12 -4.66
C THR A 160 -13.87 -19.98 -3.95
N GLN A 161 -13.68 -18.89 -3.22
CA GLN A 161 -12.52 -18.69 -2.36
C GLN A 161 -12.93 -17.91 -1.11
N ASN A 162 -12.01 -17.77 -0.16
CA ASN A 162 -12.26 -17.03 1.08
C ASN A 162 -11.53 -15.68 1.06
N LYS A 163 -12.05 -14.72 1.82
CA LYS A 163 -11.39 -13.45 2.14
C LYS A 163 -11.40 -13.23 3.65
N ALA A 164 -10.39 -12.52 4.16
CA ALA A 164 -10.39 -12.09 5.54
C ALA A 164 -10.92 -10.66 5.64
N VAL A 165 -11.85 -10.41 6.56
CA VAL A 165 -12.41 -9.09 6.83
C VAL A 165 -12.03 -8.71 8.26
N PHE A 166 -11.45 -7.52 8.40
CA PHE A 166 -11.05 -6.94 9.67
C PHE A 166 -11.90 -5.70 9.95
N GLU A 167 -12.56 -5.66 11.09
CA GLU A 167 -13.50 -4.59 11.44
C GLU A 167 -13.11 -3.94 12.78
N SER A 168 -12.88 -2.64 12.72
CA SER A 168 -12.65 -1.75 13.87
C SER A 168 -13.75 -0.69 13.94
N PRO A 169 -13.90 0.06 15.05
CA PRO A 169 -14.98 1.04 15.22
C PRO A 169 -15.08 2.09 14.10
N ASN A 170 -13.93 2.44 13.49
CA ASN A 170 -13.83 3.53 12.53
C ASN A 170 -13.45 3.07 11.12
N LEU A 171 -13.01 1.82 10.95
CA LEU A 171 -12.44 1.34 9.69
C LEU A 171 -12.70 -0.15 9.51
N LYS A 172 -13.17 -0.51 8.32
CA LYS A 172 -13.36 -1.88 7.86
C LYS A 172 -12.48 -2.13 6.63
N VAL A 173 -11.64 -3.16 6.69
CA VAL A 173 -10.71 -3.53 5.62
C VAL A 173 -10.84 -5.02 5.31
N ASP A 174 -10.52 -5.40 4.08
CA ASP A 174 -10.44 -6.80 3.68
C ASP A 174 -9.10 -7.15 3.03
N LEU A 175 -8.70 -8.40 3.22
CA LEU A 175 -7.60 -9.06 2.53
C LEU A 175 -8.20 -10.10 1.58
N ARG A 176 -7.97 -9.89 0.29
CA ARG A 176 -8.36 -10.78 -0.79
C ARG A 176 -7.13 -11.28 -1.53
N TYR A 177 -7.27 -12.32 -2.32
CA TYR A 177 -6.19 -12.83 -3.17
C TYR A 177 -6.70 -13.28 -4.52
N VAL A 178 -5.81 -13.31 -5.51
CA VAL A 178 -6.03 -13.95 -6.81
C VAL A 178 -4.85 -14.86 -7.07
N ALA A 179 -5.12 -16.15 -7.20
CA ALA A 179 -4.14 -17.17 -7.52
C ALA A 179 -4.17 -17.47 -9.02
N GLU A 180 -3.00 -17.61 -9.65
CA GLU A 180 -2.89 -17.89 -11.07
C GLU A 180 -1.60 -18.64 -11.41
N SER A 181 -1.61 -19.26 -12.59
CA SER A 181 -0.40 -19.77 -13.24
C SER A 181 -0.09 -18.92 -14.46
N THR A 182 1.19 -18.61 -14.65
CA THR A 182 1.75 -17.88 -15.80
C THR A 182 2.29 -18.83 -16.87
N ILE A 183 2.40 -20.13 -16.58
CA ILE A 183 2.90 -21.17 -17.49
C ILE A 183 1.79 -22.21 -17.73
N ASP A 184 1.69 -22.67 -18.98
CA ASP A 184 0.77 -23.74 -19.36
C ASP A 184 1.12 -25.05 -18.63
N ASN A 185 0.09 -25.82 -18.24
CA ASN A 185 0.20 -27.09 -17.51
C ASN A 185 0.72 -27.02 -16.06
N VAL A 186 0.85 -25.84 -15.47
CA VAL A 186 1.09 -25.69 -14.03
C VAL A 186 -0.23 -25.41 -13.31
N PRO A 187 -0.58 -26.15 -12.25
CA PRO A 187 -1.82 -25.94 -11.51
C PRO A 187 -1.83 -24.58 -10.80
N ILE A 188 -3.03 -24.04 -10.57
CA ILE A 188 -3.21 -22.83 -9.76
C ILE A 188 -2.86 -23.16 -8.30
N PRO A 189 -2.08 -22.32 -7.61
CA PRO A 189 -1.72 -22.58 -6.21
C PRO A 189 -2.94 -22.46 -5.30
N GLU A 190 -3.05 -23.38 -4.33
CA GLU A 190 -4.07 -23.33 -3.29
C GLU A 190 -3.63 -22.40 -2.16
N VAL A 191 -4.51 -21.48 -1.78
CA VAL A 191 -4.28 -20.53 -0.67
C VAL A 191 -5.43 -20.68 0.31
N ASN A 192 -5.10 -21.05 1.55
CA ASN A 192 -6.05 -21.18 2.64
C ASN A 192 -5.71 -20.15 3.73
N LEU A 193 -6.64 -19.24 3.98
CA LEU A 193 -6.51 -18.26 5.06
C LEU A 193 -7.01 -18.89 6.36
N ASP A 194 -6.19 -18.80 7.41
CA ASP A 194 -6.50 -19.24 8.75
C ASP A 194 -6.41 -18.06 9.73
N LEU A 195 -7.13 -18.14 10.85
CA LEU A 195 -7.02 -17.17 11.94
C LEU A 195 -5.72 -17.38 12.70
N LEU A 196 -5.04 -16.28 13.01
CA LEU A 196 -3.83 -16.25 13.82
C LEU A 196 -4.10 -15.47 15.11
N ASP A 197 -3.99 -16.12 16.26
CA ASP A 197 -4.06 -15.41 17.54
C ASP A 197 -2.67 -14.84 17.91
N LEU A 198 -2.60 -13.51 18.00
CA LEU A 198 -1.41 -12.77 18.43
C LEU A 198 -1.65 -12.01 19.74
N SER A 199 -2.67 -12.39 20.51
CA SER A 199 -2.99 -11.79 21.82
C SER A 199 -1.80 -11.81 22.79
N SER A 200 -0.99 -12.87 22.75
CA SER A 200 0.25 -13.01 23.54
C SER A 200 1.31 -11.95 23.20
N LYS A 201 1.29 -11.41 21.98
CA LYS A 201 2.14 -10.31 21.51
C LYS A 201 1.50 -8.93 21.71
N GLY A 202 0.30 -8.88 22.31
CA GLY A 202 -0.42 -7.64 22.63
C GLY A 202 -1.31 -7.10 21.50
N HIS A 203 -1.65 -7.92 20.50
CA HIS A 203 -2.66 -7.55 19.51
C HIS A 203 -4.06 -7.49 20.14
N LEU A 204 -4.85 -6.52 19.69
CA LEU A 204 -6.20 -6.26 20.18
C LEU A 204 -7.31 -6.93 19.35
N GLY A 205 -6.93 -7.82 18.45
CA GLY A 205 -7.83 -8.63 17.63
C GLY A 205 -7.07 -9.72 16.87
N PRO A 206 -7.76 -10.77 16.42
CA PRO A 206 -7.14 -11.86 15.66
C PRO A 206 -6.53 -11.36 14.35
N ALA A 207 -5.42 -11.94 13.95
CA ALA A 207 -4.80 -11.73 12.64
C ALA A 207 -5.21 -12.88 11.68
N THR A 208 -4.71 -12.85 10.45
CA THR A 208 -4.77 -14.01 9.56
C THR A 208 -3.40 -14.40 9.06
N TYR A 209 -3.26 -15.67 8.71
CA TYR A 209 -2.06 -16.18 8.06
C TYR A 209 -2.42 -17.22 7.01
N CYS A 210 -1.49 -17.45 6.08
CA CYS A 210 -1.52 -18.60 5.21
C CYS A 210 -0.11 -19.11 4.95
N ASN A 211 0.02 -20.43 4.91
CA ASN A 211 1.24 -21.12 4.50
C ASN A 211 0.95 -21.85 3.20
N PHE A 212 1.76 -21.64 2.18
CA PHE A 212 1.64 -22.32 0.91
C PHE A 212 3.01 -22.41 0.24
N SER A 213 3.17 -23.35 -0.68
CA SER A 213 4.37 -23.44 -1.51
C SER A 213 4.02 -22.98 -2.91
N LEU A 214 4.88 -22.15 -3.50
CA LEU A 214 4.77 -21.76 -4.90
C LEU A 214 5.86 -22.43 -5.71
N GLU A 215 5.48 -22.89 -6.88
CA GLU A 215 6.36 -23.45 -7.91
C GLU A 215 6.58 -22.45 -9.05
N GLU A 216 7.59 -22.72 -9.87
CA GLU A 216 7.92 -21.91 -11.05
C GLU A 216 6.70 -21.71 -11.95
N GLY A 217 6.40 -20.45 -12.26
CA GLY A 217 5.21 -20.08 -13.02
C GLY A 217 3.94 -19.87 -12.18
N GLN A 218 3.95 -20.15 -10.87
CA GLN A 218 2.82 -19.81 -10.00
C GLN A 218 2.94 -18.39 -9.46
N ARG A 219 1.78 -17.72 -9.39
CA ARG A 219 1.66 -16.34 -8.93
C ARG A 219 0.43 -16.16 -8.04
N VAL A 220 0.59 -15.44 -6.94
CA VAL A 220 -0.50 -15.06 -6.04
C VAL A 220 -0.43 -13.57 -5.79
N THR A 221 -1.52 -12.86 -6.08
CA THR A 221 -1.62 -11.42 -5.81
C THR A 221 -2.58 -11.19 -4.65
N PHE A 222 -2.06 -10.66 -3.54
CA PHE A 222 -2.84 -10.22 -2.39
C PHE A 222 -3.26 -8.76 -2.56
N VAL A 223 -4.49 -8.45 -2.17
CA VAL A 223 -5.06 -7.10 -2.21
C VAL A 223 -5.61 -6.78 -0.83
N PHE A 224 -5.01 -5.79 -0.17
CA PHE A 224 -5.47 -5.27 1.11
C PHE A 224 -6.10 -3.89 0.90
N ARG A 225 -7.38 -3.73 1.24
CA ARG A 225 -8.14 -2.51 0.90
C ARG A 225 -9.23 -2.16 1.90
N ILE A 226 -9.71 -0.92 1.85
CA ILE A 226 -10.92 -0.50 2.57
C ILE A 226 -12.14 -1.19 1.96
N CYS A 227 -13.03 -1.71 2.80
CA CYS A 227 -14.30 -2.25 2.33
C CYS A 227 -15.20 -1.12 1.79
N PRO A 228 -15.88 -1.32 0.64
CA PRO A 228 -16.82 -0.34 0.10
C PRO A 228 -17.91 0.03 1.12
N LYS A 229 -18.31 1.31 1.16
CA LYS A 229 -19.31 1.81 2.11
C LYS A 229 -20.72 1.30 1.83
N GLU A 230 -21.03 1.00 0.58
CA GLU A 230 -22.28 0.37 0.16
C GLU A 230 -22.00 -1.10 -0.14
N GLY A 231 -22.49 -1.98 0.72
CA GLY A 231 -22.37 -3.42 0.53
C GLY A 231 -23.21 -3.89 -0.65
N PHE A 232 -22.69 -3.76 -1.88
CA PHE A 232 -23.24 -4.48 -3.02
C PHE A 232 -22.99 -5.97 -2.79
N ARG A 233 -23.98 -6.67 -2.22
CA ARG A 233 -24.05 -8.12 -2.35
C ARG A 233 -24.47 -8.38 -3.78
N ALA A 234 -23.56 -8.92 -4.60
CA ALA A 234 -23.94 -9.45 -5.91
C ALA A 234 -25.14 -10.39 -5.68
N PRO A 235 -26.32 -10.08 -6.22
CA PRO A 235 -27.54 -10.84 -5.90
C PRO A 235 -27.46 -12.28 -6.44
N ILE A 236 -26.51 -12.56 -7.34
CA ILE A 236 -26.39 -13.81 -8.06
C ILE A 236 -24.91 -14.17 -8.22
N LYS A 237 -24.50 -15.34 -7.70
CA LYS A 237 -23.22 -15.95 -8.09
C LYS A 237 -23.33 -16.40 -9.55
N ALA A 238 -22.44 -15.93 -10.42
CA ALA A 238 -22.35 -16.42 -11.78
C ALA A 238 -21.86 -17.88 -11.78
N THR A 239 -22.78 -18.82 -11.62
CA THR A 239 -22.51 -20.26 -11.65
C THR A 239 -22.80 -20.83 -13.03
N GLN A 240 -22.18 -21.97 -13.36
CA GLN A 240 -22.46 -22.69 -14.61
C GLN A 240 -23.96 -23.00 -14.75
N ALA A 241 -24.62 -23.42 -13.67
CA ALA A 241 -26.06 -23.67 -13.65
C ALA A 241 -26.91 -22.45 -14.04
N HIS A 242 -26.52 -21.24 -13.62
CA HIS A 242 -27.22 -20.02 -13.98
C HIS A 242 -26.96 -19.58 -15.44
N ALA A 243 -25.76 -19.86 -15.95
CA ALA A 243 -25.44 -19.66 -17.36
C ALA A 243 -26.25 -20.59 -18.27
N ASP A 244 -26.39 -21.86 -17.84
CA ASP A 244 -27.17 -22.88 -18.53
C ASP A 244 -28.68 -22.53 -18.52
N GLU A 245 -29.20 -22.01 -17.41
CA GLU A 245 -30.60 -21.53 -17.28
C GLU A 245 -30.91 -20.35 -18.21
N LEU A 246 -29.97 -19.41 -18.35
CA LEU A 246 -30.12 -18.23 -19.22
C LEU A 246 -29.77 -18.50 -20.68
N GLY A 247 -29.29 -19.70 -21.03
CA GLY A 247 -28.87 -20.06 -22.39
C GLY A 247 -27.72 -19.19 -22.94
N VAL A 248 -26.89 -18.62 -22.08
CA VAL A 248 -25.76 -17.75 -22.44
C VAL A 248 -24.45 -18.31 -21.89
N PRO A 249 -23.32 -18.15 -22.60
CA PRO A 249 -22.02 -18.58 -22.09
C PRO A 249 -21.70 -17.95 -20.72
N LEU A 250 -21.12 -18.74 -19.80
CA LEU A 250 -20.76 -18.30 -18.44
C LEU A 250 -19.95 -16.99 -18.44
N GLU A 251 -19.03 -16.83 -19.38
CA GLU A 251 -18.24 -15.59 -19.54
C GLU A 251 -19.11 -14.33 -19.74
N LYS A 252 -20.24 -14.44 -20.45
CA LYS A 252 -21.16 -13.31 -20.65
C LYS A 252 -21.91 -12.97 -19.37
N VAL A 253 -22.28 -13.98 -18.58
CA VAL A 253 -22.91 -13.79 -17.27
C VAL A 253 -21.93 -13.11 -16.31
N ILE A 254 -20.68 -13.59 -16.24
CA ILE A 254 -19.60 -12.99 -15.45
C ILE A 254 -19.39 -11.53 -15.84
N LYS A 255 -19.30 -11.22 -17.14
CA LYS A 255 -19.16 -9.84 -17.65
C LYS A 255 -20.37 -8.95 -17.31
N GLY A 256 -21.58 -9.51 -17.32
CA GLY A 256 -22.80 -8.81 -16.93
C GLY A 256 -22.80 -8.45 -15.44
N VAL A 257 -22.54 -9.42 -14.57
CA VAL A 257 -22.45 -9.23 -13.12
C VAL A 257 -21.31 -8.27 -12.75
N ALA A 258 -20.16 -8.37 -13.42
CA ALA A 258 -19.02 -7.47 -13.19
C ALA A 258 -19.36 -6.00 -13.46
N LYS A 259 -20.23 -5.70 -14.45
CA LYS A 259 -20.69 -4.33 -14.76
C LYS A 259 -21.68 -3.77 -13.76
N LEU A 260 -22.35 -4.62 -12.98
CA LEU A 260 -23.30 -4.20 -11.95
C LEU A 260 -22.63 -3.86 -10.62
N ARG A 261 -21.36 -4.24 -10.44
CA ARG A 261 -20.60 -3.91 -9.24
C ARG A 261 -20.25 -2.41 -9.22
N PRO A 262 -20.19 -1.77 -8.04
CA PRO A 262 -19.69 -0.42 -7.88
C PRO A 262 -18.27 -0.25 -8.43
N ASP A 263 -17.95 0.95 -8.91
CA ASP A 263 -16.61 1.25 -9.46
C ASP A 263 -15.49 1.16 -8.41
N ASP A 264 -15.80 1.32 -7.12
CA ASP A 264 -14.88 1.15 -5.99
C ASP A 264 -14.79 -0.31 -5.50
N ASP A 265 -15.62 -1.20 -6.05
CA ASP A 265 -15.63 -2.64 -5.79
C ASP A 265 -15.70 -3.52 -7.05
N PRO A 266 -14.79 -3.36 -8.02
CA PRO A 266 -14.80 -4.16 -9.23
C PRO A 266 -14.45 -5.63 -8.92
N THR A 267 -14.89 -6.52 -9.81
CA THR A 267 -14.49 -7.92 -9.81
C THR A 267 -12.96 -8.03 -9.87
N LEU A 268 -12.37 -8.83 -8.98
CA LEU A 268 -10.93 -9.07 -8.97
C LEU A 268 -10.60 -10.10 -10.06
N THR A 269 -10.09 -9.62 -11.18
CA THR A 269 -9.58 -10.46 -12.27
C THR A 269 -8.09 -10.26 -12.47
N LYS A 270 -7.46 -11.24 -13.12
CA LYS A 270 -6.04 -11.20 -13.49
C LYS A 270 -5.75 -9.98 -14.37
N GLU A 271 -6.63 -9.72 -15.33
CA GLU A 271 -6.55 -8.62 -16.28
C GLU A 271 -6.65 -7.26 -15.58
N LEU A 272 -7.54 -7.14 -14.58
CA LEU A 272 -7.63 -5.91 -13.78
C LEU A 272 -6.32 -5.67 -13.03
N LEU A 273 -5.79 -6.68 -12.34
CA LEU A 273 -4.55 -6.54 -11.55
C LEU A 273 -3.34 -6.22 -12.43
N ASP A 274 -3.24 -6.85 -13.60
CA ASP A 274 -2.20 -6.55 -14.59
C ASP A 274 -2.36 -5.16 -15.19
N HIS A 275 -3.60 -4.73 -15.49
CA HIS A 275 -3.86 -3.36 -15.93
C HIS A 275 -3.45 -2.34 -14.86
N LEU A 276 -3.83 -2.53 -13.59
CA LEU A 276 -3.44 -1.63 -12.50
C LEU A 276 -1.92 -1.55 -12.34
N PHE A 277 -1.21 -2.67 -12.47
CA PHE A 277 0.26 -2.70 -12.45
C PHE A 277 0.86 -1.89 -13.60
N VAL A 278 0.42 -2.15 -14.84
CA VAL A 278 0.91 -1.46 -16.04
C VAL A 278 0.61 0.03 -16.00
N SER A 279 -0.62 0.43 -15.68
CA SER A 279 -1.02 1.84 -15.56
C SER A 279 -0.21 2.57 -14.49
N THR A 280 0.04 1.93 -13.35
CA THR A 280 0.84 2.53 -12.26
C THR A 280 2.28 2.76 -12.72
N ASN A 281 2.90 1.76 -13.37
CA ASN A 281 4.27 1.90 -13.87
C ASN A 281 4.36 2.94 -15.00
N LYS A 282 3.35 3.00 -15.87
CA LYS A 282 3.27 3.99 -16.96
C LYS A 282 3.06 5.41 -16.43
N TYR A 283 2.25 5.60 -15.39
CA TYR A 283 2.11 6.89 -14.72
C TYR A 283 3.46 7.43 -14.24
N TRP A 284 4.19 6.63 -13.45
CA TRP A 284 5.46 7.08 -12.88
C TRP A 284 6.54 7.31 -13.93
N SER A 285 6.66 6.39 -14.89
CA SER A 285 7.63 6.53 -15.97
C SER A 285 7.32 7.72 -16.88
N SER A 286 6.04 8.00 -17.17
CA SER A 286 5.60 9.18 -17.91
C SER A 286 5.92 10.47 -17.15
N TRP A 287 5.63 10.50 -15.84
CA TRP A 287 5.92 11.66 -15.00
C TRP A 287 7.41 11.98 -14.98
N ILE A 288 8.27 11.00 -14.66
CA ILE A 288 9.72 11.28 -14.54
C ILE A 288 10.39 11.59 -15.89
N ARG A 289 9.82 11.13 -17.01
CA ARG A 289 10.26 11.52 -18.36
C ARG A 289 10.11 13.00 -18.65
N GLY A 290 9.23 13.70 -17.92
CA GLY A 290 9.09 15.15 -17.99
C GLY A 290 10.28 15.93 -17.41
N SER A 291 11.22 15.25 -16.74
CA SER A 291 12.39 15.93 -16.15
C SER A 291 13.33 16.49 -17.22
N THR A 292 13.77 17.72 -17.02
CA THR A 292 14.74 18.42 -17.88
C THR A 292 16.19 18.17 -17.51
N TYR A 293 16.46 17.33 -16.49
CA TYR A 293 17.80 17.08 -15.98
C TYR A 293 18.66 16.24 -16.95
N GLN A 294 19.83 16.77 -17.33
CA GLN A 294 20.80 16.13 -18.24
C GLN A 294 22.18 15.88 -17.61
N GLY A 295 22.31 16.04 -16.29
CA GLY A 295 23.58 15.84 -15.60
C GLY A 295 23.95 14.37 -15.40
N SER A 296 25.20 14.12 -14.98
CA SER A 296 25.76 12.78 -14.82
C SER A 296 25.08 11.92 -13.73
N TRP A 297 24.38 12.54 -12.78
CA TRP A 297 23.76 11.86 -11.63
C TRP A 297 22.27 11.53 -11.85
N LYS A 298 21.88 11.26 -13.09
CA LYS A 298 20.48 11.14 -13.51
C LYS A 298 19.67 10.15 -12.66
N GLU A 299 20.23 8.99 -12.36
CA GLU A 299 19.53 7.95 -11.58
C GLU A 299 19.22 8.41 -10.16
N ALA A 300 20.21 8.99 -9.46
CA ALA A 300 20.03 9.50 -8.11
C ALA A 300 19.03 10.66 -8.07
N VAL A 301 19.15 11.61 -9.02
CA VAL A 301 18.23 12.75 -9.13
C VAL A 301 16.81 12.29 -9.42
N HIS A 302 16.62 11.35 -10.36
CA HIS A 302 15.30 10.82 -10.68
C HIS A 302 14.69 10.07 -9.49
N ARG A 303 15.50 9.29 -8.77
CA ARG A 303 15.06 8.55 -7.58
C ARG A 303 14.59 9.50 -6.47
N SER A 304 15.33 10.59 -6.24
CA SER A 304 14.95 11.64 -5.29
C SER A 304 13.71 12.40 -5.75
N ALA A 305 13.59 12.73 -7.04
CA ALA A 305 12.43 13.43 -7.58
C ALA A 305 11.13 12.61 -7.40
N LEU A 306 11.19 11.30 -7.69
CA LEU A 306 10.07 10.38 -7.48
C LEU A 306 9.69 10.25 -5.99
N ALA A 307 10.66 10.31 -5.08
CA ALA A 307 10.40 10.33 -3.63
C ALA A 307 9.72 11.64 -3.20
N LEU A 308 10.23 12.79 -3.66
CA LEU A 308 9.61 14.11 -3.40
C LEU A 308 8.19 14.20 -3.95
N LYS A 309 7.95 13.62 -5.13
CA LYS A 309 6.61 13.56 -5.72
C LYS A 309 5.63 12.79 -4.85
N LEU A 310 6.06 11.71 -4.18
CA LEU A 310 5.20 10.95 -3.26
C LEU A 310 4.75 11.74 -2.04
N LEU A 311 5.48 12.78 -1.65
CA LEU A 311 5.12 13.66 -0.53
C LEU A 311 3.98 14.63 -0.86
N ILE A 312 3.60 14.71 -2.13
CA ILE A 312 2.54 15.61 -2.59
C ILE A 312 1.20 14.90 -2.44
N TYR A 313 0.35 15.43 -1.58
CA TYR A 313 -1.04 15.04 -1.45
C TYR A 313 -1.84 15.61 -2.62
N GLU A 314 -2.10 14.78 -3.62
CA GLU A 314 -2.74 15.19 -4.88
C GLU A 314 -4.04 15.99 -4.71
N PRO A 315 -4.97 15.66 -3.79
CA PRO A 315 -6.27 16.33 -3.73
C PRO A 315 -6.21 17.82 -3.41
N THR A 316 -5.18 18.25 -2.67
CA THR A 316 -5.03 19.66 -2.29
C THR A 316 -3.74 20.27 -2.82
N GLY A 317 -2.76 19.47 -3.25
CA GLY A 317 -1.41 19.92 -3.59
C GLY A 317 -0.49 20.08 -2.38
N ALA A 318 -0.96 19.79 -1.16
CA ALA A 318 -0.15 19.92 0.06
C ALA A 318 1.08 18.99 0.02
N VAL A 319 2.24 19.48 0.47
CA VAL A 319 3.48 18.70 0.51
C VAL A 319 3.81 18.35 1.96
N VAL A 320 3.70 17.07 2.32
CA VAL A 320 4.03 16.59 3.68
C VAL A 320 5.54 16.52 3.88
N ALA A 321 6.02 16.70 5.12
CA ALA A 321 7.45 16.58 5.40
C ALA A 321 7.91 15.11 5.40
N SER A 322 7.06 14.20 5.87
CA SER A 322 7.23 12.74 5.77
C SER A 322 5.88 12.06 5.64
N PRO A 323 5.74 10.97 4.87
CA PRO A 323 4.48 10.24 4.75
C PRO A 323 4.27 9.25 5.90
N THR A 324 5.30 8.99 6.72
CA THR A 324 5.20 8.17 7.93
C THR A 324 4.97 9.08 9.14
N PHE A 325 4.31 8.55 10.18
CA PHE A 325 4.23 9.24 11.45
C PHE A 325 5.65 9.45 12.02
N SER A 326 5.79 10.46 12.87
CA SER A 326 7.05 10.83 13.47
C SER A 326 7.53 9.81 14.50
N LEU A 327 8.81 9.45 14.45
CA LEU A 327 9.48 8.91 15.62
C LEU A 327 9.92 10.07 16.51
N PRO A 328 9.65 9.99 17.81
CA PRO A 328 10.06 11.03 18.73
C PRO A 328 11.56 10.97 19.01
N GLU A 329 12.17 12.14 19.28
CA GLU A 329 13.61 12.25 19.56
C GLU A 329 14.02 11.44 20.81
N TYR A 330 13.16 11.41 21.83
CA TYR A 330 13.24 10.53 22.98
C TYR A 330 11.85 10.38 23.65
N ILE A 331 11.66 9.28 24.38
CA ILE A 331 10.40 8.95 25.07
C ILE A 331 10.02 10.02 26.09
N GLY A 332 8.83 10.60 25.95
CA GLY A 332 8.31 11.66 26.84
C GLY A 332 8.84 13.07 26.57
N GLY A 333 9.57 13.28 25.48
CA GLY A 333 10.05 14.61 25.08
C GLY A 333 8.96 15.56 24.59
N THR A 334 9.30 16.82 24.38
CA THR A 334 8.37 17.86 23.88
C THR A 334 8.40 18.04 22.36
N ARG A 335 9.35 17.40 21.66
CA ARG A 335 9.56 17.51 20.21
C ARG A 335 8.93 16.33 19.45
N ASN A 336 7.62 16.14 19.64
CA ASN A 336 6.86 15.08 18.96
C ASN A 336 5.92 15.72 17.93
N TRP A 337 6.51 16.21 16.85
CA TRP A 337 5.76 16.82 15.77
C TRP A 337 5.35 15.77 14.76
N ASP A 338 4.10 15.77 14.34
CA ASP A 338 3.66 14.95 13.23
C ASP A 338 4.23 15.52 11.90
N TYR A 339 5.13 14.77 11.26
CA TYR A 339 5.75 15.16 9.99
C TYR A 339 4.81 14.95 8.79
N ARG A 340 3.62 14.38 9.00
CA ARG A 340 2.60 14.22 7.96
C ARG A 340 1.84 15.50 7.66
N ALA A 341 2.13 16.59 8.39
CA ALA A 341 1.67 17.93 8.09
C ALA A 341 2.50 18.59 6.98
N SER A 342 1.90 19.60 6.35
CA SER A 342 2.56 20.46 5.35
C SER A 342 3.28 21.61 6.05
N TRP A 343 4.61 21.53 6.10
CA TRP A 343 5.48 22.56 6.68
C TRP A 343 5.94 23.52 5.58
N ILE A 344 5.59 24.80 5.67
CA ILE A 344 5.85 25.78 4.59
C ILE A 344 7.31 25.76 4.13
N ARG A 345 8.24 25.72 5.09
CA ARG A 345 9.69 25.68 4.82
C ARG A 345 10.07 24.44 4.00
N ASP A 346 9.70 23.26 4.48
CA ASP A 346 10.06 21.97 3.90
C ASP A 346 9.42 21.78 2.52
N SER A 347 8.16 22.22 2.36
CA SER A 347 7.49 22.29 1.07
C SER A 347 8.22 23.22 0.11
N SER A 348 8.71 24.39 0.55
CA SER A 348 9.41 25.34 -0.32
C SER A 348 10.68 24.76 -0.95
N PHE A 349 11.45 23.96 -0.20
CA PHE A 349 12.63 23.25 -0.73
C PHE A 349 12.24 22.16 -1.73
N THR A 350 11.18 21.42 -1.44
CA THR A 350 10.65 20.39 -2.34
C THR A 350 10.23 20.99 -3.67
N LEU A 351 9.47 22.10 -3.63
CA LEU A 351 9.02 22.79 -4.84
C LEU A 351 10.17 23.41 -5.62
N TYR A 352 11.14 24.01 -4.94
CA TYR A 352 12.33 24.54 -5.59
C TYR A 352 13.05 23.46 -6.40
N ALA A 353 13.24 22.27 -5.81
CA ALA A 353 13.83 21.12 -6.49
C ALA A 353 13.00 20.69 -7.71
N LEU A 354 11.68 20.57 -7.56
CA LEU A 354 10.78 20.16 -8.64
C LEU A 354 10.76 21.16 -9.81
N ILE A 355 10.69 22.47 -9.53
CA ILE A 355 10.75 23.52 -10.55
C ILE A 355 12.07 23.46 -11.32
N ARG A 356 13.20 23.26 -10.63
CA ARG A 356 14.53 23.11 -11.25
C ARG A 356 14.63 21.88 -12.16
N LEU A 357 13.81 20.86 -11.92
CA LEU A 357 13.70 19.66 -12.75
C LEU A 357 12.67 19.79 -13.87
N GLY A 358 11.97 20.93 -14.00
CA GLY A 358 10.95 21.18 -15.02
C GLY A 358 9.51 20.86 -14.59
N PHE A 359 9.28 20.46 -13.34
CA PHE A 359 7.96 20.12 -12.81
C PHE A 359 7.27 21.36 -12.22
N THR A 360 6.46 22.05 -13.03
CA THR A 360 5.76 23.28 -12.64
C THR A 360 4.33 23.05 -12.18
N HIS A 361 3.68 21.95 -12.59
CA HIS A 361 2.30 21.65 -12.23
C HIS A 361 2.12 21.45 -10.72
N GLU A 362 3.02 20.68 -10.12
CA GLU A 362 3.08 20.42 -8.68
C GLU A 362 3.28 21.71 -7.87
N ALA A 363 4.14 22.60 -8.38
CA ALA A 363 4.36 23.91 -7.77
C ALA A 363 3.12 24.80 -7.83
N ASN A 364 2.41 24.83 -8.96
CA ASN A 364 1.17 25.60 -9.06
C ASN A 364 0.09 25.05 -8.10
N ALA A 365 -0.07 23.72 -8.02
CA ALA A 365 -1.03 23.11 -7.10
C ALA A 365 -0.75 23.47 -5.63
N TYR A 366 0.52 23.51 -5.21
CA TYR A 366 0.87 23.95 -3.86
C TYR A 366 0.67 25.47 -3.65
N LEU A 367 0.93 26.29 -4.66
CA LEU A 367 0.65 27.73 -4.56
C LEU A 367 -0.85 27.97 -4.36
N ASP A 368 -1.70 27.26 -5.09
CA ASP A 368 -3.15 27.32 -4.91
C ASP A 368 -3.55 26.90 -3.48
N PHE A 369 -2.97 25.82 -2.96
CA PHE A 369 -3.15 25.39 -1.57
C PHE A 369 -2.85 26.50 -0.56
N ILE A 370 -1.71 27.20 -0.71
CA ILE A 370 -1.32 28.31 0.17
C ILE A 370 -2.21 29.53 -0.02
N PHE A 371 -2.58 29.87 -1.26
CA PHE A 371 -3.42 31.04 -1.56
C PHE A 371 -4.78 30.94 -0.88
N GLU A 372 -5.40 29.77 -0.87
CA GLU A 372 -6.65 29.56 -0.15
C GLU A 372 -6.51 29.82 1.37
N ARG A 373 -5.32 29.60 1.94
CA ARG A 373 -5.04 29.81 3.38
C ARG A 373 -4.65 31.25 3.72
N LEU A 374 -4.34 32.09 2.74
CA LEU A 374 -4.14 33.54 2.96
C LEU A 374 -5.41 34.23 3.50
N ARG A 375 -6.59 33.66 3.27
CA ARG A 375 -7.87 34.17 3.81
C ARG A 375 -7.97 34.02 5.33
N ASN A 376 -7.27 33.03 5.89
CA ASN A 376 -7.26 32.69 7.31
C ASN A 376 -5.87 32.94 7.91
N LYS A 377 -5.34 34.15 7.72
CA LYS A 377 -4.08 34.61 8.34
C LYS A 377 -4.20 34.74 9.85
N ASN A 378 -3.05 34.76 10.50
CA ASN A 378 -2.97 35.13 11.91
C ASN A 378 -3.35 36.60 12.12
N PRO A 379 -3.70 37.03 13.35
CA PRO A 379 -4.02 38.42 13.64
C PRO A 379 -2.92 39.43 13.26
N ASP A 380 -1.66 38.98 13.25
CA ASP A 380 -0.48 39.75 12.83
C ASP A 380 -0.25 39.73 11.29
N GLY A 381 -1.12 39.08 10.53
CA GLY A 381 -1.00 38.93 9.07
C GLY A 381 -0.07 37.81 8.61
N SER A 382 0.60 37.10 9.52
CA SER A 382 1.48 35.98 9.20
C SER A 382 0.70 34.71 8.84
N LEU A 383 1.38 33.76 8.17
CA LEU A 383 0.87 32.41 7.98
C LEU A 383 1.28 31.51 9.15
N GLN A 384 0.55 30.41 9.33
CA GLN A 384 0.95 29.36 10.26
C GLN A 384 2.22 28.66 9.77
N ILE A 385 3.00 28.12 10.70
CA ILE A 385 4.24 27.41 10.38
C ILE A 385 3.94 26.12 9.59
N MET A 386 2.81 25.46 9.92
CA MET A 386 2.38 24.22 9.28
C MET A 386 0.85 24.14 9.20
N TYR A 387 0.37 23.31 8.28
CA TYR A 387 -1.04 23.02 8.06
C TYR A 387 -1.26 21.50 7.90
N THR A 388 -2.48 21.01 8.18
CA THR A 388 -2.84 19.62 7.81
C THR A 388 -2.84 19.46 6.29
N ILE A 389 -2.91 18.23 5.77
CA ILE A 389 -3.06 17.99 4.32
C ILE A 389 -4.35 18.58 3.75
N HIS A 390 -5.36 18.78 4.60
CA HIS A 390 -6.62 19.45 4.29
C HIS A 390 -6.54 20.99 4.48
N GLY A 391 -5.40 21.48 4.95
CA GLY A 391 -5.12 22.90 5.14
C GLY A 391 -5.75 23.51 6.39
N GLU A 392 -6.13 22.68 7.35
CA GLU A 392 -6.59 23.14 8.66
C GLU A 392 -5.41 23.59 9.51
N ARG A 393 -5.67 24.44 10.51
CA ARG A 393 -4.63 24.89 11.45
C ARG A 393 -4.29 23.76 12.40
N VAL A 394 -3.00 23.43 12.48
CA VAL A 394 -2.49 22.47 13.45
C VAL A 394 -2.16 23.22 14.74
N SER A 395 -2.80 22.86 15.86
CA SER A 395 -2.41 23.41 17.16
C SER A 395 -1.19 22.67 17.71
N ALA A 396 -0.26 23.37 18.35
CA ALA A 396 0.94 22.76 18.93
C ALA A 396 0.65 21.69 20.01
N ARG A 397 -0.58 21.62 20.53
CA ARG A 397 -1.00 20.64 21.56
C ARG A 397 -1.69 19.40 21.00
N SER A 398 -2.23 19.45 19.79
CA SER A 398 -3.04 18.36 19.20
C SER A 398 -2.23 17.34 18.40
N ASN A 399 -0.91 17.52 18.28
CA ASN A 399 -0.05 16.69 17.43
C ASN A 399 0.61 15.49 18.14
N ALA A 400 0.35 15.28 19.42
CA ALA A 400 0.85 14.11 20.14
C ALA A 400 -0.06 12.89 19.91
N TYR A 401 -0.15 12.39 18.67
CA TYR A 401 -0.77 11.09 18.41
C TYR A 401 0.09 9.91 18.86
N ILE A 402 1.29 10.17 19.36
CA ILE A 402 2.19 9.15 19.88
C ILE A 402 2.77 9.70 21.19
N TYR A 403 2.08 9.40 22.29
CA TYR A 403 2.61 8.74 23.49
C TYR A 403 1.45 8.24 24.35
#